data_AF-A0A848Z6L6-F1
#
_entry.id   AF-A0A848Z6L6-F1
#
_cell.length_a   1.000
_cell.length_b   1.000
_cell.length_c   1.000
_cell.angle_alpha   90.00
_cell.angle_beta   90.00
_cell.angle_gamma   90.00
#
_symmetry.space_group_name_H-M   'P 1'
#
loop_
_entity.id
_entity.type
_entity.pdbx_description
1 polymer ?
#
loop_
_entity_poly.entity_id
_entity_poly.type
_entity_poly.pdbx_seq_one_letter_code
_entity_poly.pdbx_strand_id
1 'polypeptide(L)'
;MEYSALELIYLGTAALATAVLHSVGGFAGALLMAIATAPVLGVKATVPVVATAMMISHASRAWMFRHAVDWPAFRLLFIFAFPPIVA
;
A
#
# COMPACT_ATOMS: atom_id res chain seq x y z
N MET A 1 11.98 0.12 -18.79
CA MET A 1 10.74 -0.50 -19.31
C MET A 1 9.89 0.61 -19.84
N GLU A 2 9.64 0.63 -21.14
CA GLU A 2 8.59 1.48 -21.72
C GLU A 2 7.27 0.71 -21.61
N TYR A 3 6.26 1.32 -20.98
CA TYR A 3 4.91 0.79 -20.93
C TYR A 3 4.09 1.41 -22.05
N SER A 4 3.26 0.59 -22.70
CA SER A 4 2.27 1.06 -23.66
C SER A 4 1.18 1.89 -22.97
N ALA A 5 0.47 2.72 -23.75
CA ALA A 5 -0.63 3.53 -23.22
C ALA A 5 -1.73 2.67 -22.57
N LEU A 6 -2.01 1.48 -23.13
CA LEU A 6 -3.00 0.56 -22.59
C LEU A 6 -2.58 -0.02 -21.23
N GLU A 7 -1.31 -0.35 -21.05
CA GLU A 7 -0.77 -0.83 -19.76
C GLU A 7 -0.84 0.26 -18.69
N LEU A 8 -0.54 1.51 -19.06
CA LEU A 8 -0.66 2.65 -18.13
C LEU A 8 -2.12 2.88 -17.71
N ILE A 9 -3.06 2.81 -18.64
CA ILE A 9 -4.50 2.91 -18.34
C ILE A 9 -4.95 1.76 -17.43
N TYR A 10 -4.51 0.54 -17.72
CA TYR A 10 -4.79 -0.64 -16.90
C TYR A 10 -4.26 -0.47 -15.47
N LEU A 11 -2.98 -0.10 -15.33
CA LEU A 11 -2.35 0.10 -14.02
C LEU A 11 -3.06 1.21 -13.24
N GLY A 12 -3.40 2.32 -13.89
CA GLY A 12 -4.10 3.44 -13.26
C GLY A 12 -5.50 3.05 -12.77
N THR A 13 -6.28 2.35 -13.60
CA THR A 13 -7.64 1.90 -13.25
C THR A 13 -7.62 0.84 -12.15
N ALA A 14 -6.70 -0.13 -12.22
CA ALA A 14 -6.49 -1.13 -11.18
C ALA A 14 -6.07 -0.47 -9.85
N ALA A 15 -5.14 0.47 -9.89
CA ALA A 15 -4.70 1.20 -8.70
C ALA A 15 -5.84 2.00 -8.06
N LEU A 16 -6.65 2.68 -8.87
CA LEU A 16 -7.80 3.44 -8.37
C LEU A 16 -8.86 2.53 -7.75
N ALA A 17 -9.26 1.45 -8.45
CA ALA A 17 -10.27 0.52 -7.96
C ALA A 17 -9.84 -0.13 -6.64
N THR A 18 -8.58 -0.58 -6.57
CA THR A 18 -8.03 -1.19 -5.36
C THR A 18 -7.84 -0.18 -4.22
N ALA A 19 -7.53 1.08 -4.51
CA ALA A 19 -7.48 2.16 -3.51
C ALA A 19 -8.86 2.44 -2.88
N VAL A 20 -9.93 2.45 -3.68
CA VAL A 20 -11.30 2.59 -3.17
C VAL A 20 -11.63 1.43 -2.23
N LEU A 21 -11.36 0.19 -2.64
CA LEU A 21 -11.58 -0.99 -1.80
C LEU A 21 -10.71 -0.97 -0.53
N HIS A 22 -9.46 -0.50 -0.64
CA HIS A 22 -8.55 -0.33 0.49
C HIS A 22 -9.05 0.70 1.51
N SER A 23 -9.75 1.74 1.05
CA SER A 23 -10.29 2.78 1.93
C SER A 23 -11.39 2.25 2.85
N VAL A 24 -12.16 1.26 2.38
CA VAL A 24 -13.25 0.62 3.14
C VAL A 24 -12.75 -0.58 3.95
N GLY A 25 -11.96 -1.47 3.33
CA GLY A 25 -11.53 -2.74 3.93
C GLY A 25 -10.22 -2.68 4.73
N GLY A 26 -9.47 -1.58 4.67
CA GLY A 26 -8.28 -1.33 5.49
C GLY A 26 -7.02 -2.10 5.11
N PHE A 27 -7.09 -3.44 4.97
CA PHE A 27 -5.92 -4.33 4.81
C PHE A 27 -5.88 -5.05 3.45
N ALA A 28 -7.01 -5.54 2.95
CA ALA A 28 -7.07 -6.35 1.72
C ALA A 28 -6.65 -5.60 0.45
N GLY A 29 -6.67 -4.26 0.47
CA GLY A 29 -6.36 -3.44 -0.70
C GLY A 29 -4.91 -3.54 -1.21
N ALA A 30 -3.93 -3.77 -0.32
CA ALA A 30 -2.54 -3.98 -0.72
C ALA A 30 -2.38 -5.25 -1.55
N LEU A 31 -3.00 -6.33 -1.07
CA LEU A 31 -3.00 -7.63 -1.75
C LEU A 31 -3.71 -7.55 -3.11
N LEU A 32 -4.88 -6.90 -3.16
CA LEU A 32 -5.62 -6.67 -4.39
C LEU A 32 -4.78 -5.87 -5.41
N MET A 33 -4.11 -4.81 -4.97
CA MET A 33 -3.23 -4.03 -5.83
C MET A 33 -2.05 -4.86 -6.35
N ALA A 34 -1.44 -5.70 -5.52
CA ALA A 34 -0.38 -6.60 -5.94
C ALA A 34 -0.86 -7.64 -6.97
N ILE A 35 -2.00 -8.28 -6.73
CA ILE A 35 -2.58 -9.25 -7.67
C ILE A 35 -2.91 -8.59 -9.01
N ALA A 36 -3.51 -7.39 -8.99
CA ALA A 36 -3.91 -6.70 -10.20
C ALA A 36 -2.72 -6.13 -10.99
N THR A 37 -1.64 -5.71 -10.34
CA THR A 37 -0.50 -5.07 -11.03
C THR A 37 0.60 -6.05 -11.42
N ALA A 38 0.69 -7.23 -10.76
CA ALA A 38 1.69 -8.25 -11.04
C ALA A 38 1.79 -8.74 -12.51
N PRO A 39 0.69 -8.89 -13.26
CA PRO A 39 0.77 -9.32 -14.66
C PRO A 39 1.51 -8.34 -15.58
N VAL A 40 1.52 -7.04 -15.25
CA VAL A 40 2.14 -5.98 -16.07
C VAL A 40 3.51 -5.58 -15.52
N LEU A 41 3.62 -5.39 -14.20
CA LEU A 41 4.88 -4.97 -13.57
C LEU A 41 5.85 -6.14 -13.36
N GLY A 42 5.34 -7.37 -13.31
CA GLY A 42 6.07 -8.54 -12.81
C GLY A 42 6.24 -8.52 -11.30
N VAL A 43 6.38 -9.71 -10.70
CA VAL A 43 6.43 -9.89 -9.23
C VAL A 43 7.54 -9.07 -8.58
N LYS A 44 8.74 -9.03 -9.20
CA LYS A 44 9.90 -8.31 -8.66
C LYS A 44 9.67 -6.80 -8.51
N ALA A 45 8.98 -6.18 -9.46
CA ALA A 45 8.69 -4.73 -9.38
C ALA A 45 7.41 -4.45 -8.60
N THR A 46 6.45 -5.38 -8.60
CA THR A 46 5.17 -5.21 -7.90
C THR A 46 5.35 -5.04 -6.41
N VAL A 47 6.18 -5.88 -5.77
CA VAL A 47 6.41 -5.84 -4.32
C VAL A 47 6.84 -4.46 -3.83
N PRO A 48 7.94 -3.84 -4.33
CA PRO A 48 8.38 -2.52 -3.88
C PRO A 48 7.41 -1.40 -4.27
N VAL A 49 6.75 -1.48 -5.44
CA VAL A 49 5.77 -0.47 -5.88
C VAL A 49 4.56 -0.45 -4.94
N VAL A 50 3.98 -1.62 -4.66
CA VAL A 50 2.82 -1.74 -3.76
C VAL A 50 3.21 -1.35 -2.34
N ALA A 51 4.38 -1.79 -1.84
CA ALA A 51 4.86 -1.41 -0.52
C ALA A 51 4.98 0.12 -0.37
N THR A 52 5.54 0.79 -1.38
CA THR A 52 5.67 2.25 -1.39
C THR A 52 4.30 2.94 -1.41
N ALA A 53 3.38 2.47 -2.26
CA ALA A 53 2.02 3.01 -2.33
C ALA A 53 1.27 2.84 -1.00
N MET A 54 1.42 1.68 -0.35
CA MET A 54 0.79 1.40 0.94
C MET A 54 1.38 2.23 2.08
N MET A 55 2.70 2.46 2.06
CA MET A 55 3.34 3.36 3.02
C MET A 55 2.73 4.77 2.94
N ILE A 56 2.53 5.30 1.74
CA ILE A 56 1.89 6.62 1.54
C ILE A 56 0.44 6.61 2.03
N SER A 57 -0.32 5.57 1.69
CA SER A 57 -1.72 5.40 2.13
C SER A 57 -1.83 5.38 3.67
N HIS A 58 -1.03 4.55 4.33
CA HIS A 58 -1.01 4.43 5.78
C HIS A 58 -0.48 5.68 6.47
N ALA A 59 0.55 6.33 5.92
CA ALA A 59 1.04 7.61 6.45
C ALA A 59 -0.03 8.70 6.38
N SER A 60 -0.76 8.78 5.27
CA SER A 60 -1.88 9.73 5.09
C SER A 60 -2.99 9.44 6.10
N ARG A 61 -3.33 8.16 6.31
CA ARG A 61 -4.32 7.72 7.29
C ARG A 61 -3.90 8.03 8.72
N ALA A 62 -2.66 7.71 9.09
CA ALA A 62 -2.09 8.02 10.40
C ALA A 62 -2.07 9.53 10.65
N TRP A 63 -1.74 10.34 9.64
CA TRP A 63 -1.80 11.80 9.74
C TRP A 63 -3.23 12.31 9.92
N MET A 64 -4.18 11.83 9.11
CA MET A 64 -5.59 12.23 9.20
C MET A 64 -6.18 11.91 10.57
N PHE A 65 -5.92 10.70 11.08
CA PHE A 65 -6.46 10.22 12.35
C PHE A 65 -5.55 10.48 13.55
N ARG A 66 -4.49 11.29 13.42
CA ARG A 66 -3.47 11.52 14.46
C ARG A 66 -4.03 11.97 15.82
N HIS A 67 -5.20 12.61 15.83
CA HIS A 67 -5.88 13.08 17.05
C HIS A 67 -6.71 11.98 17.73
N ALA A 68 -7.02 10.90 17.02
CA ALA A 68 -7.76 9.75 17.52
C ALA A 68 -6.85 8.56 17.88
N VAL A 69 -5.54 8.68 17.66
CA VAL A 69 -4.57 7.63 17.99
C VAL A 69 -4.31 7.60 19.50
N ASP A 70 -4.43 6.41 20.11
CA ASP A 70 -3.92 6.14 21.45
C ASP A 70 -2.39 6.02 21.39
N TRP A 71 -1.71 7.15 21.59
CA TRP A 71 -0.25 7.23 21.55
C TRP A 71 0.44 6.37 22.62
N PRO A 72 -0.06 6.29 23.88
CA PRO A 72 0.44 5.32 24.86
C PRO A 72 0.44 3.87 24.36
N ALA A 73 -0.70 3.37 23.87
CA ALA A 73 -0.81 2.00 23.36
C ALA A 73 0.06 1.78 22.12
N PHE A 74 0.07 2.74 21.19
CA PHE A 74 0.91 2.68 20.00
C PHE A 74 2.40 2.54 20.34
N ARG A 75 2.92 3.36 21.26
CA ARG A 75 4.35 3.33 21.64
C ARG A 75 4.75 2.00 22.27
N LEU A 76 3.89 1.44 23.13
CA LEU A 76 4.14 0.14 23.75
C LEU A 76 4.23 -0.96 22.68
N LEU A 77 3.29 -0.99 21.74
CA LEU A 77 3.29 -1.98 20.66
C LEU A 77 4.47 -1.80 19.70
N PHE A 78 4.78 -0.56 19.32
CA PHE A 78 5.77 -0.26 18.29
C PHE A 78 7.20 -0.65 18.69
N ILE A 79 7.54 -0.56 19.99
CA ILE A 79 8.86 -0.98 20.51
C ILE A 79 9.13 -2.45 20.22
N PHE A 80 8.11 -3.31 20.30
CA PHE A 80 8.24 -4.74 20.05
C PHE A 80 7.92 -5.14 18.60
N ALA A 81 7.16 -4.31 17.89
CA ALA A 81 6.67 -4.62 16.55
C ALA A 81 7.57 -4.13 15.41
N PHE A 82 8.56 -3.25 15.66
CA PHE A 82 9.43 -2.73 14.61
C PHE A 82 10.25 -3.87 13.97
N PRO A 83 9.90 -4.34 12.77
CA PRO A 83 10.62 -5.45 12.15
C PRO A 83 11.92 -4.91 11.56
N PRO A 84 13.08 -5.53 11.83
CA PRO A 84 14.28 -5.25 11.06
C PRO A 84 14.09 -5.83 9.66
N ILE A 85 13.60 -5.03 8.71
CA ILE A 85 13.64 -5.39 7.29
C ILE A 85 15.08 -5.18 6.84
N VAL A 86 15.83 -6.28 6.70
CA VAL A 86 17.18 -6.29 6.13
C VAL A 86 17.05 -6.55 4.63
N ALA A 87 17.56 -5.63 3.82
CA ALA A 87 17.57 -5.73 2.36
C ALA A 87 18.63 -6.72 1.85
#